data_AF-A0A0F9BLS3-F1
#
_entry.id   AF-A0A0F9BLS3-F1
#
_cell.length_a   1.000
_cell.length_b   1.000
_cell.length_c   1.000
_cell.angle_alpha   90.00
_cell.angle_beta   90.00
_cell.angle_gamma   90.00
#
_symmetry.space_group_name_H-M   'P 1'
#
loop_
_entity.id
_entity.type
_entity.pdbx_description
1 polymer ?
#
loop_
_entity_poly.entity_id
_entity_poly.type
_entity_poly.pdbx_seq_one_letter_code
_entity_poly.pdbx_strand_id
1 'polypeptide(L)'
;LALFVNRAVRIGEFGGLKRKRSEKALLFLLESLVNIDRMEIRDNRLRPLYKAGVRYVREPRGQENWQDIVTLYQQRTGDCEDLACARTAGLRENGKWADPFLRWRLDEDTGMYIYHVLVKRASGKIEDPSRILGMR
;
A
#
# COMPACT_ATOMS: atom_id res chain seq x y z
N LEU A 1 13.22 26.86 -28.55
CA LEU A 1 13.69 26.08 -27.40
C LEU A 1 12.50 25.39 -26.75
N ALA A 2 12.40 24.06 -26.84
CA ALA A 2 11.36 23.31 -26.15
C ALA A 2 11.76 23.16 -24.67
N LEU A 3 10.95 23.69 -23.76
CA LEU A 3 11.09 23.50 -22.33
C LEU A 3 10.98 21.99 -22.04
N PHE A 4 12.09 21.37 -21.61
CA PHE A 4 12.06 20.04 -21.03
C PHE A 4 11.24 20.11 -19.74
N VAL A 5 9.96 19.76 -19.84
CA VAL A 5 9.13 19.53 -18.65
C VAL A 5 9.75 18.35 -17.92
N ASN A 6 10.27 18.63 -16.73
CA ASN A 6 10.93 17.66 -15.87
C ASN A 6 9.97 16.47 -15.64
N ARG A 7 10.24 15.32 -16.28
CA ARG A 7 9.38 14.11 -16.27
C ARG A 7 9.72 13.18 -15.10
N ALA A 8 10.12 13.72 -13.95
CA ALA A 8 10.37 12.90 -12.78
C ALA A 8 9.03 12.35 -12.24
N VAL A 9 8.93 11.03 -12.07
CA VAL A 9 7.86 10.43 -11.28
C VAL A 9 8.26 10.58 -9.82
N ARG A 10 7.67 11.54 -9.12
CA ARG A 10 7.81 11.63 -7.67
C ARG A 10 6.79 10.69 -7.03
N ILE A 11 7.28 9.63 -6.41
CA ILE A 11 6.47 8.71 -5.61
C ILE A 11 6.16 9.45 -4.30
N GLY A 12 4.88 9.53 -3.90
CA GLY A 12 4.45 10.22 -2.67
C GLY A 12 4.10 11.72 -2.80
N GLU A 13 4.60 12.42 -3.81
CA GLU A 13 4.31 13.85 -4.05
C GLU A 13 3.59 14.07 -5.40
N PHE A 14 2.26 13.93 -5.41
CA PHE A 14 1.48 14.04 -6.64
C PHE A 14 0.79 15.41 -6.78
N GLY A 15 1.59 16.47 -6.92
CA GLY A 15 1.11 17.80 -7.32
C GLY A 15 1.06 17.93 -8.85
N GLY A 16 -0.05 18.49 -9.38
CA GLY A 16 -0.16 19.00 -10.76
C GLY A 16 0.18 18.02 -11.91
N LEU A 17 -0.86 17.56 -12.62
CA LEU A 17 -0.92 16.65 -13.79
C LEU A 17 -1.22 15.16 -13.49
N LYS A 18 -2.55 14.94 -13.42
CA LYS A 18 -3.35 13.72 -13.62
C LYS A 18 -3.19 12.63 -12.55
N ARG A 19 -3.93 12.80 -11.43
CA ARG A 19 -4.32 11.75 -10.45
C ARG A 19 -4.37 10.33 -11.01
N LYS A 20 -5.02 10.14 -12.17
CA LYS A 20 -5.15 8.83 -12.84
C LYS A 20 -3.81 8.17 -13.17
N ARG A 21 -2.79 8.95 -13.55
CA ARG A 21 -1.43 8.45 -13.81
C ARG A 21 -0.75 8.05 -12.50
N SER A 22 -0.83 8.89 -11.48
CA SER A 22 -0.29 8.60 -10.14
C SER A 22 -0.90 7.35 -9.54
N GLU A 23 -2.23 7.23 -9.62
CA GLU A 23 -2.98 6.05 -9.19
C GLU A 23 -2.50 4.78 -9.91
N LYS A 24 -2.30 4.83 -11.23
CA LYS A 24 -1.74 3.70 -11.99
C LYS A 24 -0.31 3.36 -11.56
N ALA A 25 0.55 4.36 -11.42
CA ALA A 25 1.94 4.16 -10.99
C ALA A 25 1.98 3.52 -9.59
N LEU A 26 1.17 4.03 -8.67
CA LEU A 26 1.07 3.51 -7.32
C LEU A 26 0.53 2.07 -7.30
N LEU A 27 -0.47 1.74 -8.11
CA LEU A 27 -0.94 0.36 -8.25
C LEU A 27 0.14 -0.60 -8.76
N PHE A 28 1.02 -0.17 -9.67
CA PHE A 28 2.15 -1.00 -10.09
C PHE A 28 3.17 -1.24 -8.97
N LEU A 29 3.46 -0.21 -8.17
CA LEU A 29 4.36 -0.34 -7.02
C LEU A 29 3.76 -1.27 -5.96
N LEU A 30 2.48 -1.09 -5.63
CA LEU A 30 1.75 -1.95 -4.70
C LEU A 30 1.71 -3.40 -5.18
N GLU A 31 1.43 -3.63 -6.46
CA GLU A 31 1.47 -4.99 -7.02
C GLU A 31 2.88 -5.60 -6.95
N SER A 32 3.93 -4.78 -7.07
CA SER A 32 5.31 -5.25 -6.88
C SER A 32 5.57 -5.68 -5.43
N LEU A 33 5.17 -4.87 -4.45
CA LEU A 33 5.29 -5.21 -3.02
C LEU A 33 4.46 -6.45 -2.67
N VAL A 34 3.23 -6.57 -3.18
CA VAL A 34 2.40 -7.78 -3.02
C VAL A 34 3.13 -9.02 -3.53
N ASN A 35 3.83 -8.94 -4.66
CA ASN A 35 4.54 -10.10 -5.20
C ASN A 35 5.80 -10.45 -4.39
N ILE A 36 6.52 -9.46 -3.86
CA ILE A 36 7.61 -9.67 -2.89
C ILE A 36 7.07 -10.38 -1.64
N ASP A 37 5.98 -9.87 -1.05
CA ASP A 37 5.36 -10.47 0.14
C ASP A 37 4.91 -11.92 -0.11
N ARG A 38 4.41 -12.22 -1.31
CA ARG A 38 4.04 -13.60 -1.68
C ARG A 38 5.25 -14.54 -1.73
N MET A 39 6.39 -14.05 -2.24
CA MET A 39 7.65 -14.82 -2.20
C MET A 39 8.04 -15.10 -0.76
N GLU A 40 8.08 -14.07 0.09
CA GLU A 40 8.45 -14.18 1.50
C GLU A 40 7.51 -15.11 2.29
N ILE A 41 6.20 -15.08 2.03
CA ILE A 41 5.23 -15.99 2.67
C ILE A 41 5.53 -17.44 2.32
N ARG A 42 5.87 -17.74 1.06
CA ARG A 42 6.17 -19.10 0.62
C ARG A 42 7.46 -19.61 1.25
N ASP A 43 8.50 -18.78 1.21
CA ASP A 43 9.85 -19.16 1.64
C ASP A 43 9.92 -19.33 3.16
N ASN A 44 9.21 -18.48 3.92
CA ASN A 44 9.28 -18.47 5.38
C ASN A 44 8.05 -19.08 6.08
N ARG A 45 7.04 -19.55 5.33
CA ARG A 45 5.77 -20.10 5.84
C ARG A 45 5.10 -19.18 6.87
N LEU A 46 5.02 -17.89 6.55
CA LEU A 46 4.59 -16.85 7.48
C LEU A 46 3.12 -17.01 7.92
N ARG A 47 2.84 -16.65 9.17
CA ARG A 47 1.49 -16.59 9.72
C ARG A 47 0.63 -15.50 9.04
N PRO A 48 -0.71 -15.59 9.08
CA PRO A 48 -1.57 -14.52 8.56
C PRO A 48 -1.37 -13.18 9.27
N LEU A 49 -1.46 -12.06 8.53
CA LEU A 49 -1.22 -10.69 9.02
C LEU A 49 -1.95 -10.39 10.35
N TYR A 50 -3.25 -10.66 10.43
CA TYR A 50 -4.04 -10.37 11.63
C TYR A 50 -3.70 -11.25 12.84
N LYS A 51 -2.88 -12.29 12.65
CA LYS A 51 -2.32 -13.11 13.74
C LYS A 51 -0.85 -12.80 13.99
N ALA A 52 -0.28 -11.85 13.27
CA ALA A 52 1.14 -11.49 13.34
C ALA A 52 1.45 -10.44 14.41
N GLY A 53 0.46 -9.94 15.16
CA GLY A 53 0.68 -8.95 16.23
C GLY A 53 1.20 -7.60 15.71
N VAL A 54 0.99 -7.32 14.43
CA VAL A 54 1.31 -6.03 13.80
C VAL A 54 0.20 -5.02 14.15
N ARG A 55 0.55 -3.73 14.26
CA ARG A 55 -0.39 -2.63 14.44
C ARG A 55 -0.16 -1.52 13.42
N TYR A 56 -1.21 -0.76 13.14
CA TYR A 56 -1.09 0.45 12.35
C TYR A 56 -0.29 1.52 13.11
N VAL A 57 0.71 2.09 12.45
CA VAL A 57 1.43 3.29 12.89
C VAL A 57 1.66 4.15 11.66
N ARG A 58 1.15 5.39 11.69
CA ARG A 58 1.36 6.33 10.58
C ARG A 58 2.81 6.80 10.56
N GLU A 59 3.42 6.80 9.38
CA GLU A 59 4.75 7.37 9.20
C GLU A 59 4.78 8.90 9.38
N PRO A 60 5.92 9.48 9.79
CA PRO A 60 6.11 10.93 9.77
C PRO A 60 5.90 11.50 8.36
N ARG A 61 5.28 12.68 8.28
CA ARG A 61 5.02 13.34 6.99
C ARG A 61 6.32 13.52 6.19
N GLY A 62 6.32 13.08 4.94
CA GLY A 62 7.47 13.17 4.04
C GLY A 62 8.41 11.95 4.10
N GLN A 63 8.05 10.93 4.88
CA GLN A 63 8.68 9.61 4.83
C GLN A 63 7.69 8.63 4.19
N GLU A 64 8.23 7.72 3.38
CA GLU A 64 7.52 6.65 2.70
C GLU A 64 8.44 5.41 2.71
N ASN A 65 8.51 4.71 3.84
CA ASN A 65 9.30 3.49 3.98
C ASN A 65 8.42 2.28 3.76
N TRP A 66 8.51 1.71 2.57
CA TRP A 66 7.74 0.54 2.19
C TRP A 66 8.41 -0.72 2.72
N GLN A 67 7.71 -1.43 3.61
CA GLN A 67 8.20 -2.64 4.26
C GLN A 67 7.64 -3.89 3.58
N ASP A 68 8.50 -4.86 3.25
CA ASP A 68 8.05 -6.21 3.00
C ASP A 68 7.45 -6.86 4.26
N ILE A 69 6.74 -7.96 4.08
CA ILE A 69 6.05 -8.66 5.16
C ILE A 69 6.99 -9.20 6.26
N VAL A 70 8.24 -9.53 5.94
CA VAL A 70 9.22 -9.99 6.95
C VAL A 70 9.62 -8.82 7.85
N THR A 71 9.97 -7.70 7.23
CA THR A 71 10.31 -6.45 7.91
C THR A 71 9.13 -5.95 8.75
N LEU A 72 7.92 -5.91 8.17
CA LEU A 72 6.69 -5.57 8.88
C LEU A 72 6.46 -6.45 10.12
N TYR A 73 6.72 -7.75 10.02
CA TYR A 73 6.53 -8.69 11.13
C TYR A 73 7.62 -8.55 12.20
N GLN A 74 8.83 -8.12 11.82
CA GLN A 74 9.91 -7.81 12.75
C GLN A 74 9.62 -6.50 13.50
N GLN A 75 9.25 -5.44 12.80
CA GLN A 75 8.95 -4.12 13.38
C GLN A 75 7.65 -4.09 14.18
N ARG A 76 6.69 -4.98 13.86
CA ARG A 76 5.33 -5.02 14.44
C ARG A 76 4.50 -3.77 14.19
N THR A 77 4.95 -2.91 13.29
CA THR A 77 4.31 -1.64 12.94
C THR A 77 4.47 -1.38 11.45
N GLY A 78 3.41 -0.92 10.82
CA GLY A 78 3.40 -0.45 9.44
C GLY A 78 2.15 0.38 9.16
N ASP A 79 2.08 1.00 8.00
CA ASP A 79 0.98 1.88 7.63
C ASP A 79 0.12 1.29 6.49
N CYS A 80 -0.44 2.10 5.59
CA CYS A 80 -1.50 1.60 4.71
C CYS A 80 -1.01 0.66 3.62
N GLU A 81 0.10 0.95 2.98
CA GLU A 81 0.69 0.14 1.91
C GLU A 81 1.21 -1.18 2.45
N ASP A 82 1.93 -1.17 3.57
CA ASP A 82 2.51 -2.36 4.20
C ASP A 82 1.42 -3.37 4.53
N LEU A 83 0.39 -2.88 5.25
CA LEU A 83 -0.68 -3.73 5.75
C LEU A 83 -1.58 -4.24 4.63
N ALA A 84 -1.87 -3.42 3.63
CA ALA A 84 -2.70 -3.83 2.50
C ALA A 84 -1.97 -4.81 1.56
N CYS A 85 -0.67 -4.61 1.31
CA CYS A 85 0.12 -5.52 0.49
C CYS A 85 0.28 -6.87 1.17
N ALA A 86 0.71 -6.90 2.44
CA ALA A 86 0.84 -8.14 3.20
C ALA A 86 -0.48 -8.90 3.30
N ARG A 87 -1.60 -8.18 3.47
CA ARG A 87 -2.93 -8.79 3.50
C ARG A 87 -3.30 -9.40 2.16
N THR A 88 -3.07 -8.68 1.07
CA THR A 88 -3.37 -9.14 -0.30
C THR A 88 -2.54 -10.37 -0.65
N ALA A 89 -1.24 -10.33 -0.36
CA ALA A 89 -0.32 -11.45 -0.54
C ALA A 89 -0.80 -12.69 0.20
N GLY A 90 -1.09 -12.57 1.50
CA GLY A 90 -1.61 -13.67 2.30
C GLY A 90 -2.94 -14.23 1.79
N LEU A 91 -3.82 -13.40 1.23
CA LEU A 91 -5.05 -13.87 0.61
C LEU A 91 -4.78 -14.67 -0.66
N ARG A 92 -3.92 -14.16 -1.54
CA ARG A 92 -3.54 -14.82 -2.80
C ARG A 92 -2.84 -16.16 -2.55
N GLU A 93 -1.96 -16.24 -1.55
CA GLU A 93 -1.31 -17.51 -1.15
C GLU A 93 -2.29 -18.53 -0.56
N ASN A 94 -3.44 -18.09 -0.05
CA ASN A 94 -4.53 -18.97 0.39
C ASN A 94 -5.56 -19.24 -0.73
N GLY A 95 -5.19 -19.04 -2.01
CA GLY A 95 -6.06 -19.29 -3.16
C GLY A 95 -7.25 -18.34 -3.28
N LYS A 96 -7.24 -17.21 -2.57
CA LYS A 96 -8.33 -16.22 -2.59
C LYS A 96 -7.93 -15.04 -3.46
N TRP A 97 -8.79 -14.69 -4.41
CA TRP A 97 -8.59 -13.46 -5.19
C TRP A 97 -8.69 -12.23 -4.28
N ALA A 98 -7.70 -11.35 -4.43
CA ALA A 98 -7.62 -10.04 -3.80
C ALA A 98 -6.63 -9.17 -4.57
N ASP A 99 -6.90 -7.87 -4.67
CA ASP A 99 -6.01 -6.89 -5.29
C ASP A 99 -5.81 -5.67 -4.38
N PRO A 100 -4.64 -5.00 -4.45
CA PRO A 100 -4.49 -3.69 -3.85
C PRO A 100 -5.49 -2.71 -4.48
N PHE A 101 -6.06 -1.83 -3.66
CA PHE A 101 -7.07 -0.87 -4.06
C PHE A 101 -6.78 0.50 -3.46
N LEU A 102 -6.99 1.57 -4.22
CA LEU A 102 -6.73 2.92 -3.79
C LEU A 102 -8.03 3.69 -3.60
N ARG A 103 -8.16 4.35 -2.44
CA ARG A 103 -9.00 5.54 -2.30
C ARG A 103 -8.10 6.76 -2.27
N TRP A 104 -8.68 7.91 -2.62
CA TRP A 104 -7.96 9.18 -2.58
C TRP A 104 -8.90 10.29 -2.11
N ARG A 105 -8.31 11.33 -1.56
CA ARG A 105 -8.96 12.62 -1.33
C ARG A 105 -8.00 13.75 -1.72
N LEU A 106 -8.55 14.90 -2.07
CA LEU A 106 -7.76 16.11 -2.23
C LEU A 106 -7.52 16.71 -0.84
N ASP A 107 -6.28 17.01 -0.52
CA ASP A 107 -5.92 17.85 0.61
C ASP A 107 -6.03 19.30 0.14
N GLU A 108 -6.99 20.05 0.68
CA GLU A 108 -7.31 21.41 0.23
C GLU A 108 -6.23 22.43 0.61
N ASP A 109 -5.51 22.19 1.71
CA ASP A 109 -4.44 23.08 2.18
C ASP A 109 -3.20 23.02 1.28
N THR A 110 -2.93 21.83 0.72
CA THR A 110 -1.73 21.58 -0.09
C THR A 110 -2.01 21.43 -1.59
N GLY A 111 -3.27 21.22 -1.99
CA GLY A 111 -3.65 20.88 -3.35
C GLY A 111 -3.19 19.50 -3.83
N MET A 112 -2.71 18.64 -2.92
CA MET A 112 -2.17 17.31 -3.25
C MET A 112 -3.20 16.20 -2.99
N TYR A 113 -3.10 15.10 -3.75
CA TYR A 113 -3.92 13.92 -3.50
C TYR A 113 -3.29 13.04 -2.42
N ILE A 114 -4.02 12.79 -1.35
CA ILE A 114 -3.68 11.79 -0.33
C ILE A 114 -4.33 10.48 -0.71
N TYR A 115 -3.53 9.43 -0.83
CA TYR A 115 -3.99 8.08 -1.11
C TYR A 115 -4.12 7.27 0.18
N HIS A 116 -5.09 6.36 0.20
CA HIS A 116 -5.23 5.34 1.24
C HIS A 116 -5.31 3.98 0.57
N VAL A 117 -4.41 3.08 0.95
CA VAL A 117 -4.29 1.75 0.36
C VAL A 117 -5.19 0.76 1.11
N LEU A 118 -5.91 -0.05 0.36
CA LEU A 118 -6.96 -0.96 0.80
C LEU A 118 -6.85 -2.28 0.06
N VAL A 119 -7.69 -3.26 0.44
CA VAL A 119 -7.76 -4.56 -0.24
C VAL A 119 -9.14 -4.74 -0.86
N LYS A 120 -9.20 -5.00 -2.16
CA LYS A 120 -10.44 -5.38 -2.86
C LYS A 120 -10.54 -6.89 -2.97
N ARG A 121 -11.65 -7.47 -2.51
CA ARG A 121 -11.93 -8.91 -2.52
C ARG A 121 -12.75 -9.30 -3.77
N ALA A 122 -12.80 -10.59 -4.09
CA ALA A 122 -13.49 -11.12 -5.27
C ALA A 122 -14.97 -10.69 -5.36
N SER A 123 -15.63 -10.61 -4.20
CA SER A 123 -17.02 -10.14 -4.08
C SER A 123 -17.21 -8.64 -4.31
N GLY A 124 -16.13 -7.89 -4.57
CA GLY A 124 -16.13 -6.42 -4.61
C GLY A 124 -16.03 -5.78 -3.22
N LYS A 125 -16.10 -6.55 -2.12
CA LYS A 125 -15.92 -6.03 -0.76
C LYS A 125 -14.55 -5.36 -0.62
N ILE A 126 -14.54 -4.17 -0.04
CA ILE A 126 -13.31 -3.46 0.34
C ILE A 126 -13.02 -3.75 1.81
N GLU A 127 -11.81 -4.21 2.09
CA GLU A 127 -11.26 -4.47 3.41
C GLU A 127 -10.20 -3.40 3.71
N ASP A 128 -10.20 -2.87 4.93
CA ASP A 128 -9.27 -1.84 5.41
C ASP A 128 -8.41 -2.44 6.54
N PRO A 129 -7.24 -3.03 6.21
CA PRO A 129 -6.35 -3.61 7.20
C PRO A 129 -5.86 -2.59 8.22
N SER A 130 -5.58 -1.35 7.80
CA SER A 130 -5.14 -0.27 8.68
C SER A 130 -6.16 0.00 9.78
N ARG A 131 -7.45 0.11 9.42
CA ARG A 131 -8.53 0.28 10.40
C ARG A 131 -8.69 -0.92 11.31
N ILE A 132 -8.58 -2.14 10.78
CA ILE A 132 -8.64 -3.37 11.58
C ILE A 132 -7.48 -3.44 12.59
N LEU A 133 -6.31 -2.93 12.21
CA LEU A 133 -5.08 -2.99 12.99
C LEU A 133 -4.77 -1.72 13.80
N GLY A 134 -5.72 -0.77 13.89
CA GLY A 134 -5.69 0.31 14.88
C GLY A 134 -5.69 1.74 14.34
N MET A 135 -5.85 1.96 13.03
CA MET A 135 -6.06 3.30 12.47
C MET A 135 -7.39 3.88 12.99
N ARG A 136 -7.35 5.11 13.50
CA ARG A 136 -8.49 5.85 14.05
C ARG A 136 -8.85 7.05 13.19
#